data_AF-A0A3D0UUL1-F1
#
_entry.id   AF-A0A3D0UUL1-F1
#
_cell.length_a   1.000
_cell.length_b   1.000
_cell.length_c   1.000
_cell.angle_alpha   90.00
_cell.angle_beta   90.00
_cell.angle_gamma   90.00
#
_symmetry.space_group_name_H-M   'P 1'
#
loop_
_entity.id
_entity.type
_entity.pdbx_description
1 polymer ?
#
loop_
_entity_poly.entity_id
_entity_poly.type
_entity_poly.pdbx_seq_one_letter_code
_entity_poly.pdbx_strand_id
1 'polypeptide(L)'
;MQNPDDNLSPMSAGVAARDQMLRQNSCDPTATTPMGPAGGNCVLYTKCQADAPVIWCPHSDSTNERGGYYPHTWPDFAGEMIRNFLDAQK
;
A
#
# COMPACT_ATOMS: atom_id res chain seq x y z
N MET A 1 2.37 -2.32 -2.58
CA MET A 1 1.06 -2.99 -2.42
C MET A 1 1.36 -4.44 -2.16
N GLN A 2 0.68 -5.09 -1.22
CA GLN A 2 1.15 -6.36 -0.69
C GLN A 2 0.02 -7.39 -0.52
N ASN A 3 0.18 -8.57 -1.14
CA ASN A 3 -0.73 -9.70 -1.01
C ASN A 3 -0.19 -10.71 0.05
N PRO A 4 -1.02 -11.22 0.99
CA PRO A 4 -0.65 -12.28 1.92
C PRO A 4 -0.20 -13.61 1.29
N ASP A 5 -0.71 -13.95 0.11
CA ASP A 5 -0.42 -15.20 -0.61
C ASP A 5 0.83 -15.10 -1.51
N ASP A 6 1.41 -13.91 -1.65
CA ASP A 6 2.58 -13.69 -2.49
C ASP A 6 3.86 -14.16 -1.78
N ASN A 7 4.49 -15.19 -2.33
CA ASN A 7 5.76 -15.74 -1.82
C ASN A 7 7.01 -15.07 -2.44
N LEU A 8 6.85 -14.29 -3.51
CA LEU A 8 7.94 -13.57 -4.18
C LEU A 8 8.15 -12.18 -3.58
N SER A 9 7.06 -11.53 -3.18
CA SER A 9 7.07 -10.37 -2.29
C SER A 9 6.25 -10.74 -1.06
N PRO A 10 6.84 -11.17 0.07
CA PRO A 10 6.06 -11.63 1.22
C PRO A 10 5.48 -10.47 2.04
N MET A 11 4.31 -10.72 2.66
CA MET A 11 3.64 -9.74 3.54
C MET A 11 4.54 -9.20 4.65
N SER A 12 5.41 -10.04 5.21
CA SER A 12 6.37 -9.63 6.24
C SER A 12 7.36 -8.57 5.74
N ALA A 13 7.83 -8.65 4.50
CA ALA A 13 8.71 -7.65 3.91
C ALA A 13 7.97 -6.32 3.70
N GLY A 14 6.72 -6.37 3.23
CA GLY A 14 5.87 -5.20 3.10
C GLY A 14 5.60 -4.50 4.44
N VAL A 15 5.28 -5.26 5.49
CA VAL A 15 5.11 -4.75 6.86
C VAL A 15 6.41 -4.13 7.38
N ALA A 16 7.55 -4.78 7.18
CA ALA A 16 8.84 -4.22 7.59
C ALA A 16 9.16 -2.90 6.89
N ALA A 17 8.88 -2.79 5.59
CA ALA A 17 9.06 -1.56 4.82
C ALA A 17 8.12 -0.45 5.29
N ARG A 18 6.84 -0.76 5.52
CA ARG A 18 5.87 0.17 6.12
C ARG A 18 6.40 0.71 7.45
N ASP A 19 6.77 -0.17 8.36
CA ASP A 19 7.22 0.23 9.70
C ASP A 19 8.50 1.05 9.67
N GLN A 20 9.41 0.78 8.72
CA GLN A 20 10.57 1.63 8.47
C GLN A 20 10.16 3.03 8.05
N MET A 21 9.22 3.17 7.10
CA MET A 21 8.75 4.49 6.64
C MET A 21 8.02 5.25 7.75
N LEU A 22 7.20 4.57 8.56
CA LEU A 22 6.55 5.18 9.73
C LEU A 22 7.58 5.74 10.72
N ARG A 23 8.65 4.98 11.01
CA ARG A 23 9.74 5.46 11.87
C ARG A 23 10.48 6.64 11.26
N GLN A 24 10.83 6.55 9.98
CA GLN A 24 11.56 7.60 9.26
C GLN A 24 10.77 8.90 9.22
N ASN A 25 9.45 8.83 9.03
CA ASN A 25 8.58 9.99 8.88
C ASN A 25 7.93 10.42 10.22
N SER A 26 8.38 9.87 11.34
CA SER A 26 7.87 10.18 12.69
C SER A 26 6.34 10.06 12.79
N CYS A 27 5.78 9.01 12.21
CA CYS A 27 4.34 8.78 12.19
C CYS A 27 3.84 8.10 13.48
N ASP A 28 2.66 8.50 13.98
CA ASP A 28 1.88 7.71 14.94
C ASP A 28 1.28 6.49 14.21
N PRO A 29 1.69 5.25 14.56
CA PRO A 29 1.23 4.04 13.86
C PRO A 29 -0.24 3.72 14.10
N THR A 30 -0.92 4.43 15.00
CA THR A 30 -2.35 4.25 15.31
C THR A 30 -3.25 5.30 14.66
N ALA A 31 -2.67 6.41 14.19
CA ALA A 31 -3.42 7.50 13.59
C ALA A 31 -3.58 7.28 12.07
N THR A 32 -4.61 6.53 11.70
CA THR A 32 -4.90 6.20 10.30
C THR A 32 -6.27 6.70 9.85
N THR A 33 -6.38 7.07 8.58
CA THR A 33 -7.66 7.26 7.88
C THR A 33 -7.73 6.33 6.68
N PRO A 34 -8.89 5.72 6.39
CA PRO A 34 -9.10 5.00 5.13
C PRO A 34 -8.80 5.91 3.92
N MET A 35 -8.19 5.34 2.88
CA MET A 35 -7.84 6.04 1.64
C MET A 35 -8.08 5.12 0.44
N GLY A 36 -8.15 5.69 -0.77
CA GLY A 36 -8.17 4.92 -2.02
C GLY A 36 -9.54 4.31 -2.37
N PRO A 37 -9.60 3.50 -3.43
CA PRO A 37 -10.83 2.84 -3.84
C PRO A 37 -11.25 1.78 -2.82
N ALA A 38 -12.56 1.52 -2.73
CA ALA A 38 -13.16 0.65 -1.70
C ALA A 38 -12.55 -0.76 -1.61
N GLY A 39 -11.91 -1.26 -2.67
CA GLY A 39 -11.24 -2.58 -2.69
C GLY A 39 -9.76 -2.57 -2.25
N GLY A 40 -9.13 -1.40 -2.11
CA GLY A 40 -7.68 -1.32 -1.91
C GLY A 40 -7.17 -1.47 -0.48
N ASN A 41 -8.08 -1.57 0.49
CA ASN A 41 -7.78 -1.64 1.94
C ASN A 41 -6.69 -0.65 2.38
N CYS A 42 -6.60 0.50 1.71
CA CYS A 42 -5.52 1.44 1.91
C CYS A 42 -5.77 2.31 3.13
N VAL A 43 -4.69 2.62 3.85
CA VAL A 43 -4.69 3.57 4.96
C VAL A 43 -3.64 4.65 4.73
N LEU A 44 -4.02 5.87 5.06
CA LEU A 44 -3.11 7.01 5.19
C LEU A 44 -2.78 7.20 6.67
N TYR A 45 -1.49 7.27 7.00
CA TYR A 45 -1.04 7.67 8.33
C TYR A 45 -1.02 9.19 8.41
N THR A 46 -1.83 9.76 9.30
CA THR A 46 -2.18 11.19 9.29
C THR A 46 -1.38 12.05 10.26
N LYS A 47 -0.76 11.44 11.27
CA LYS A 47 0.11 12.14 12.23
C LYS A 47 1.57 11.80 11.95
N CYS A 48 2.08 12.29 10.83
CA CYS A 48 3.49 12.19 10.44
C CYS A 48 4.15 13.58 10.48
N GLN A 49 5.45 13.64 10.23
CA GLN A 49 6.14 14.88 9.89
C GLN A 49 5.46 15.57 8.69
N ALA A 50 5.49 16.91 8.67
CA ALA A 50 4.96 17.71 7.57
C ALA A 50 5.53 17.22 6.22
N ASP A 51 4.65 17.13 5.22
CA ASP A 51 4.95 16.71 3.85
C ASP A 51 5.56 15.31 3.69
N ALA A 52 5.43 14.45 4.72
CA ALA A 52 5.94 13.08 4.71
C ALA A 52 4.85 12.03 5.04
N PRO A 53 3.69 12.04 4.37
CA PRO A 53 2.65 11.04 4.62
C PRO A 53 3.12 9.63 4.23
N VAL A 54 2.65 8.63 4.96
CA VAL A 54 2.83 7.21 4.60
C VAL A 54 1.48 6.63 4.21
N ILE A 55 1.43 6.00 3.03
CA ILE A 55 0.26 5.29 2.54
C ILE A 55 0.59 3.79 2.50
N TRP A 56 -0.29 2.96 3.05
CA TRP A 56 -0.14 1.52 3.05
C TRP A 56 -1.37 0.83 2.46
N CYS A 57 -1.16 -0.04 1.48
CA CYS A 57 -2.22 -0.68 0.68
C CYS A 57 -1.98 -2.18 0.52
N PRO A 58 -2.39 -3.01 1.50
CA PRO A 58 -2.48 -4.44 1.32
C PRO A 58 -3.66 -4.80 0.41
N HIS A 59 -3.56 -5.86 -0.37
CA HIS A 59 -4.65 -6.38 -1.22
C HIS A 59 -4.74 -7.89 -1.13
N SER A 60 -5.80 -8.47 -1.68
CA SER A 60 -6.04 -9.92 -1.72
C SER A 60 -6.21 -10.46 -3.14
N ASP A 61 -5.89 -9.64 -4.14
CA ASP A 61 -6.03 -10.03 -5.56
C ASP A 61 -4.99 -11.10 -5.90
N SER A 62 -5.48 -12.32 -6.13
CA SER A 62 -4.65 -13.50 -6.39
C SER A 62 -4.87 -14.10 -7.78
N THR A 63 -5.44 -13.34 -8.71
CA THR A 63 -5.74 -13.80 -10.08
C THR A 63 -5.11 -12.88 -11.12
N ASN A 64 -4.53 -13.46 -12.17
CA ASN A 64 -4.08 -12.70 -13.35
C ASN A 64 -5.25 -12.36 -14.29
N GLU A 65 -4.97 -11.58 -15.35
CA GLU A 65 -5.94 -11.16 -16.38
C GLU A 65 -6.66 -12.33 -17.10
N ARG A 66 -6.09 -13.54 -17.04
CA ARG A 66 -6.66 -14.76 -17.64
C ARG A 66 -7.40 -15.63 -16.61
N GLY A 67 -7.58 -15.14 -15.39
CA GLY A 67 -8.25 -15.84 -14.28
C GLY A 67 -7.41 -16.93 -13.61
N GLY A 68 -6.12 -17.06 -13.96
CA GLY A 68 -5.21 -18.01 -13.31
C GLY A 68 -4.74 -17.52 -11.95
N TYR A 69 -4.62 -18.43 -10.97
CA TYR A 69 -4.09 -18.10 -9.65
C TYR A 69 -2.62 -17.63 -9.75
N TYR A 70 -2.39 -16.37 -9.38
CA TYR A 70 -1.11 -15.69 -9.41
C TYR A 70 -1.11 -14.51 -8.42
N PRO A 71 -0.71 -14.74 -7.15
CA PRO A 71 -0.77 -13.72 -6.09
C PRO A 71 0.32 -12.64 -6.20
N HIS A 72 1.35 -12.86 -7.03
CA HIS A 72 2.38 -11.86 -7.34
C HIS A 72 1.93 -10.89 -8.44
N THR A 73 0.77 -10.26 -8.22
CA THR A 73 0.15 -9.34 -9.19
C THR A 73 -0.03 -7.95 -8.57
N TRP A 74 -0.21 -6.96 -9.45
CA TRP A 74 -0.70 -5.66 -9.01
C TRP A 74 -2.23 -5.70 -8.97
N PRO A 75 -2.87 -5.06 -7.99
CA PRO A 75 -4.31 -4.90 -7.99
C PRO A 75 -4.74 -3.89 -9.07
N ASP A 76 -5.97 -4.01 -9.59
CA ASP A 76 -6.45 -3.21 -10.73
C ASP A 76 -6.36 -1.69 -10.50
N PHE A 77 -6.50 -1.25 -9.24
CA PHE A 77 -6.41 0.16 -8.86
C PHE A 77 -4.98 0.70 -8.77
N ALA A 78 -3.96 -0.17 -8.82
CA ALA A 78 -2.57 0.21 -8.53
C ALA A 78 -2.06 1.32 -9.46
N GLY A 79 -2.32 1.18 -10.75
CA GLY A 79 -1.82 2.11 -11.76
C GLY A 79 -2.35 3.53 -11.59
N GLU A 80 -3.63 3.68 -11.26
CA GLU A 80 -4.23 4.99 -10.97
C GLU A 80 -3.68 5.59 -9.68
N MET A 81 -3.61 4.80 -8.61
CA MET A 81 -3.07 5.24 -7.32
C MET A 81 -1.63 5.73 -7.39
N ILE A 82 -0.76 5.00 -8.09
CA ILE A 82 0.65 5.38 -8.25
C ILE A 82 0.76 6.70 -9.02
N ARG A 83 -0.02 6.89 -10.09
CA ARG A 83 -0.04 8.16 -10.84
C ARG A 83 -0.50 9.33 -9.97
N ASN A 84 -1.62 9.17 -9.27
CA ASN A 84 -2.16 10.20 -8.39
C ASN A 84 -1.18 10.58 -7.28
N PHE A 85 -0.47 9.61 -6.70
CA PHE A 85 0.58 9.87 -5.71
C PHE A 85 1.69 10.74 -6.30
N LEU A 86 2.24 10.35 -7.46
CA LEU A 86 3.35 11.06 -8.11
C LEU A 86 2.95 12.47 -8.59
N ASP A 87 1.71 12.65 -9.05
CA ASP A 87 1.21 13.96 -9.48
C ASP A 87 0.98 14.92 -8.30
N ALA A 88 0.63 14.40 -7.12
CA ALA A 88 0.47 15.20 -5.91
C ALA A 88 1.80 15.68 -5.28
N GLN A 89 2.95 15.25 -5.80
CA GLN A 89 4.28 15.69 -5.34
C GLN A 89 4.89 16.81 -6.19
N LYS A 90 4.13 17.36 -7.15
CA LYS A 90 4.55 18.49 -7.99
C LYS A 90 4.07 19.80 -7.39
#